data_AF-A0A428UYX1-F1
#
_entry.id   AF-A0A428UYX1-F1
#
_cell.length_a   1.000
_cell.length_b   1.000
_cell.length_c   1.000
_cell.angle_alpha   90.00
_cell.angle_beta   90.00
_cell.angle_gamma   90.00
#
_symmetry.space_group_name_H-M   'P 1'
#
loop_
_entity.id
_entity.type
_entity.pdbx_description
1 polymer ?
#
loop_
_entity_poly.entity_id
_entity_poly.type
_entity_poly.pdbx_seq_one_letter_code
_entity_poly.pdbx_strand_id
1 'polypeptide(L)'
;MSSSKSIQQQNQKRKHGEVADQVIHGLEGYSELTPKSQKLRDDLFRTAKRIRDLKDADDQLLGSAFELFEAKQKQAKEIKEVKKQHEVLAEQVVELTGQLESTRAELDDSRSKEKEAKGTVDEYNFKFQYGDWFATKLGSLDKFEKSIQDKEKEKLQAIYVALDQANKAEAEAKAKKEAKERGEPFRGPVEYAKINAQERANEEVWGALYGRQVTDTHTRVIAERKAVEDWLEANDEEIPAPQTPFLDRIGEICNEAGIKRATCLQWIKEYSDRNELCHSRPPAAKNYRKMVEKDGKVVRVEPDKDKPEDAVDWASIKSAIEVAKTDFEKRFGEGIMPKERRDGYIELANSYWTSLFNEGEDEAGNPILTESAKDRPSAWRKIRSPRHHHPKNIGESTRRASGTIFQEEKNSSRGAVRPAFSARVS
;
A
#
# COMPACT_ATOMS: atom_id res chain seq x y z
N MET A 1 -112.62 -13.13 61.43
CA MET A 1 -111.45 -12.45 60.83
C MET A 1 -111.53 -12.72 59.34
N SER A 2 -111.95 -11.74 58.54
CA SER A 2 -111.08 -10.87 57.71
C SER A 2 -110.26 -11.67 56.69
N SER A 3 -110.18 -11.37 55.40
CA SER A 3 -110.56 -10.19 54.61
C SER A 3 -110.45 -10.53 53.11
N SER A 4 -111.27 -9.86 52.30
CA SER A 4 -111.26 -9.75 50.83
C SER A 4 -109.98 -9.15 50.23
N LYS A 5 -109.75 -9.44 48.92
CA LYS A 5 -109.34 -8.58 47.76
C LYS A 5 -108.58 -9.45 46.73
N SER A 6 -109.11 -9.77 45.55
CA SER A 6 -109.32 -8.97 44.32
C SER A 6 -108.05 -8.52 43.57
N ILE A 7 -108.01 -8.89 42.27
CA ILE A 7 -107.40 -8.23 41.11
C ILE A 7 -105.87 -8.31 40.93
N GLN A 8 -105.43 -8.99 39.86
CA GLN A 8 -104.67 -8.37 38.77
C GLN A 8 -104.54 -9.30 37.54
N GLN A 9 -105.43 -9.10 36.57
CA GLN A 9 -105.04 -9.17 35.17
C GLN A 9 -103.99 -8.09 34.92
N GLN A 10 -102.76 -8.46 34.55
CA GLN A 10 -101.81 -7.56 33.91
C GLN A 10 -101.17 -8.27 32.71
N ASN A 11 -101.76 -8.04 31.54
CA ASN A 11 -101.10 -7.76 30.27
C ASN A 11 -99.70 -8.38 30.04
N GLN A 12 -99.66 -9.62 29.56
CA GLN A 12 -98.67 -10.00 28.55
C GLN A 12 -99.29 -9.74 27.17
N LYS A 13 -99.33 -8.48 26.74
CA LYS A 13 -99.43 -8.17 25.31
C LYS A 13 -98.11 -8.65 24.69
N ARG A 14 -98.10 -9.87 24.15
CA ARG A 14 -97.03 -10.31 23.24
C ARG A 14 -97.00 -9.29 22.11
N LYS A 15 -95.88 -8.60 21.92
CA LYS A 15 -95.67 -7.69 20.80
C LYS A 15 -95.58 -8.53 19.53
N HIS A 16 -96.73 -8.83 18.93
CA HIS A 16 -96.81 -9.50 17.63
C HIS A 16 -96.07 -8.65 16.59
N GLY A 17 -95.13 -9.27 15.85
CA GLY A 17 -94.40 -8.64 14.75
C GLY A 17 -93.04 -8.00 15.10
N GLU A 18 -92.62 -7.97 16.37
CA GLU A 18 -91.35 -7.34 16.77
C GLU A 18 -90.13 -8.07 16.17
N VAL A 19 -90.18 -9.41 16.08
CA VAL A 19 -89.14 -10.22 15.44
C VAL A 19 -89.13 -10.00 13.92
N ALA A 20 -90.30 -9.92 13.29
CA ALA A 20 -90.40 -9.66 11.86
C ALA A 20 -89.88 -8.25 11.49
N ASP A 21 -90.15 -7.24 12.31
CA ASP A 21 -89.63 -5.88 12.13
C ASP A 21 -88.11 -5.81 12.36
N GLN A 22 -87.57 -6.54 13.35
CA GLN A 22 -86.13 -6.66 13.56
C GLN A 22 -85.43 -7.33 12.37
N VAL A 23 -86.02 -8.39 11.82
CA VAL A 23 -85.47 -9.07 10.64
C VAL A 23 -85.55 -8.18 9.39
N ILE A 24 -86.66 -7.47 9.16
CA ILE A 24 -86.79 -6.51 8.06
C ILE A 24 -85.69 -5.45 8.17
N HIS A 25 -85.53 -4.84 9.34
CA HIS A 25 -84.57 -3.76 9.54
C HIS A 25 -83.12 -4.27 9.49
N GLY A 26 -82.85 -5.45 10.03
CA GLY A 26 -81.54 -6.10 9.96
C GLY A 26 -81.14 -6.45 8.53
N LEU A 27 -82.07 -6.92 7.68
CA LEU A 27 -81.82 -7.23 6.28
C LEU A 27 -81.57 -5.99 5.40
N GLU A 28 -82.14 -4.83 5.77
CA GLU A 28 -81.91 -3.55 5.07
C GLU A 28 -80.44 -3.09 5.16
N GLY A 29 -79.73 -3.49 6.21
CA GLY A 29 -78.30 -3.18 6.40
C GLY A 29 -77.35 -3.91 5.45
N TYR A 30 -77.82 -4.85 4.64
CA TYR A 30 -76.99 -5.64 3.73
C TYR A 30 -77.22 -5.26 2.26
N SER A 31 -76.34 -4.39 1.73
CA SER A 31 -76.38 -3.87 0.36
C SER A 31 -75.46 -4.60 -0.64
N GLU A 32 -74.36 -5.20 -0.16
CA GLU A 32 -73.40 -5.94 -1.00
C GLU A 32 -73.43 -7.43 -0.66
N LEU A 33 -74.21 -8.20 -1.44
CA LEU A 33 -74.41 -9.63 -1.25
C LEU A 33 -74.09 -10.41 -2.52
N THR A 34 -73.61 -11.65 -2.36
CA THR A 34 -73.51 -12.58 -3.50
C THR A 34 -74.90 -12.86 -4.07
N PRO A 35 -75.05 -13.25 -5.35
CA PRO A 35 -76.36 -13.54 -5.94
C PRO A 35 -77.20 -14.56 -5.15
N LYS A 36 -76.55 -15.55 -4.53
CA LYS A 36 -77.21 -16.54 -3.67
C LYS A 36 -77.66 -15.94 -2.33
N SER A 37 -76.82 -15.10 -1.72
CA SER A 37 -77.15 -14.40 -0.46
C SER A 37 -78.21 -13.32 -0.66
N GLN A 38 -78.21 -12.64 -1.81
CA GLN A 38 -79.23 -11.66 -2.18
C GLN A 38 -80.60 -12.34 -2.30
N LYS A 39 -80.66 -13.48 -3.00
CA LYS A 39 -81.90 -14.27 -3.08
C LYS A 39 -82.41 -14.70 -1.70
N LEU A 40 -81.51 -15.17 -0.83
CA LEU A 40 -81.87 -15.58 0.53
C LEU A 40 -82.33 -14.39 1.40
N ARG A 41 -81.69 -13.22 1.26
CA ARG A 41 -82.12 -11.97 1.91
C ARG A 41 -83.52 -11.58 1.43
N ASP A 42 -83.77 -11.62 0.13
CA ASP A 42 -85.06 -11.24 -0.46
C ASP A 42 -86.18 -12.23 -0.08
N ASP A 43 -85.85 -13.51 0.06
CA ASP A 43 -86.79 -14.54 0.52
C ASP A 43 -87.10 -14.38 2.03
N LEU A 44 -86.09 -14.10 2.86
CA LEU A 44 -86.28 -13.78 4.28
C LEU A 44 -87.08 -12.49 4.48
N PHE A 45 -86.82 -11.47 3.67
CA PHE A 45 -87.53 -10.19 3.71
C PHE A 45 -89.00 -10.34 3.32
N ARG A 46 -89.29 -11.13 2.27
CA ARG A 46 -90.67 -11.49 1.89
C ARG A 46 -91.36 -12.31 2.98
N THR A 47 -90.66 -13.24 3.61
CA THR A 47 -91.23 -14.08 4.67
C THR A 47 -91.51 -13.27 5.94
N ALA A 48 -90.62 -12.35 6.32
CA ALA A 48 -90.81 -11.44 7.44
C ALA A 48 -92.01 -10.50 7.21
N LYS A 49 -92.18 -9.93 6.01
CA LYS A 49 -93.38 -9.15 5.66
C LYS A 49 -94.68 -9.96 5.78
N ARG A 50 -94.68 -11.21 5.31
CA ARG A 50 -95.85 -12.09 5.40
C ARG A 50 -96.19 -12.45 6.84
N ILE A 51 -95.18 -12.74 7.67
CA ILE A 51 -95.34 -13.09 9.09
C ILE A 51 -95.82 -11.89 9.91
N ARG A 52 -95.32 -10.69 9.64
CA ARG A 52 -95.75 -9.43 10.25
C ARG A 52 -97.27 -9.18 10.12
N ASP A 53 -97.86 -9.60 9.01
CA ASP A 53 -99.29 -9.40 8.72
C ASP A 53 -100.20 -10.51 9.31
N LEU A 54 -99.63 -11.56 9.93
CA LEU A 54 -100.36 -12.71 10.48
C LEU A 54 -100.48 -12.63 12.02
N LYS A 55 -101.72 -12.76 12.53
CA LYS A 55 -102.03 -12.61 13.97
C LYS A 55 -101.57 -13.76 14.88
N ASP A 56 -101.23 -14.94 14.34
CA ASP A 56 -100.87 -16.15 15.09
C ASP A 56 -99.63 -16.85 14.53
N ALA A 57 -98.71 -16.11 13.91
CA ALA A 57 -97.51 -16.69 13.32
C ALA A 57 -96.47 -17.10 14.38
N ASP A 58 -95.78 -18.21 14.11
CA ASP A 58 -94.60 -18.65 14.86
C ASP A 58 -93.34 -18.00 14.25
N ASP A 59 -92.91 -16.90 14.86
CA ASP A 59 -91.82 -16.06 14.37
C ASP A 59 -90.43 -16.61 14.77
N GLN A 60 -90.38 -17.70 15.54
CA GLN A 60 -89.13 -18.24 16.10
C GLN A 60 -88.22 -18.82 15.00
N LEU A 61 -88.82 -19.51 14.01
CA LEU A 61 -88.09 -20.04 12.85
C LEU A 61 -87.50 -18.91 11.99
N LEU A 62 -88.22 -17.78 11.85
CA LEU A 62 -87.75 -16.60 11.12
C LEU A 62 -86.54 -15.96 11.81
N GLY A 63 -86.60 -15.83 13.15
CA GLY A 63 -85.47 -15.35 13.96
C GLY A 63 -84.23 -16.23 13.79
N SER A 64 -84.36 -17.55 13.96
CA SER A 64 -83.23 -18.48 13.78
C SER A 64 -82.67 -18.49 12.34
N ALA A 65 -83.53 -18.34 11.33
CA ALA A 65 -83.08 -18.26 9.93
C ALA A 65 -82.34 -16.95 9.63
N PHE A 66 -82.75 -15.85 10.25
CA PHE A 66 -82.04 -14.57 10.16
C PHE A 66 -80.70 -14.61 10.89
N GLU A 67 -80.63 -15.15 12.11
CA GLU A 67 -79.36 -15.35 12.84
C GLU A 67 -78.36 -16.19 12.03
N LEU A 68 -78.84 -17.27 11.38
CA LEU A 68 -78.01 -18.10 10.51
C LEU A 68 -77.52 -17.33 9.27
N PHE A 69 -78.35 -16.45 8.72
CA PHE A 69 -77.97 -15.57 7.61
C PHE A 69 -76.87 -14.60 8.05
N GLU A 70 -77.02 -13.92 9.18
CA GLU A 70 -76.02 -13.01 9.72
C GLU A 70 -74.70 -13.72 10.03
N ALA A 71 -74.76 -14.89 10.65
CA ALA A 71 -73.59 -15.72 10.93
C ALA A 71 -72.83 -16.08 9.64
N LYS A 72 -73.55 -16.44 8.56
CA LYS A 72 -72.92 -16.72 7.26
C LYS A 72 -72.34 -15.48 6.60
N GLN A 73 -72.97 -14.32 6.72
CA GLN A 73 -72.39 -13.06 6.20
C GLN A 73 -71.12 -12.67 6.96
N LYS A 74 -71.12 -12.81 8.28
CA LYS A 74 -69.94 -12.58 9.11
C LYS A 74 -68.81 -13.52 8.73
N GLN A 75 -69.09 -14.81 8.60
CA GLN A 75 -68.11 -15.82 8.17
C GLN A 75 -67.56 -15.51 6.76
N ALA A 76 -68.40 -15.07 5.82
CA ALA A 76 -67.96 -14.72 4.47
C ALA A 76 -67.03 -13.50 4.46
N LYS A 77 -67.30 -12.49 5.31
CA LYS A 77 -66.42 -11.33 5.50
C LYS A 77 -65.08 -11.76 6.10
N GLU A 78 -65.08 -12.61 7.12
CA GLU A 78 -63.87 -13.15 7.74
C GLU A 78 -63.02 -13.95 6.74
N ILE A 79 -63.63 -14.82 5.94
CA ILE A 79 -62.92 -15.59 4.90
C ILE A 79 -62.30 -14.66 3.86
N LYS A 80 -63.00 -13.60 3.45
CA LYS A 80 -62.48 -12.62 2.48
C LYS A 80 -61.27 -11.88 3.04
N GLU A 81 -61.30 -11.50 4.32
CA GLU A 81 -60.18 -10.85 5.00
C GLU A 81 -58.98 -11.79 5.14
N VAL A 82 -59.20 -13.03 5.58
CA VAL A 82 -58.13 -14.05 5.68
C VAL A 82 -57.49 -14.33 4.31
N LYS A 83 -58.27 -14.39 3.23
CA LYS A 83 -57.72 -14.54 1.88
C LYS A 83 -56.83 -13.37 1.48
N LYS A 84 -57.27 -12.14 1.77
CA LYS A 84 -56.48 -10.93 1.49
C LYS A 84 -55.16 -10.94 2.28
N GLN A 85 -55.20 -11.33 3.56
CA GLN A 85 -53.99 -11.47 4.38
C GLN A 85 -53.06 -12.57 3.85
N HIS A 86 -53.62 -13.68 3.39
CA HIS A 86 -52.84 -14.76 2.78
C HIS A 86 -52.14 -14.33 1.49
N GLU A 87 -52.81 -13.55 0.63
CA GLU A 87 -52.19 -12.99 -0.58
C GLU A 87 -51.01 -12.08 -0.24
N VAL A 88 -51.17 -11.17 0.73
CA VAL A 88 -50.09 -10.29 1.20
C VAL A 88 -48.91 -11.10 1.76
N LEU A 89 -49.18 -12.12 2.58
CA LEU A 89 -48.13 -12.99 3.12
C LEU A 89 -47.42 -13.78 2.02
N ALA A 90 -48.14 -14.25 1.00
CA ALA A 90 -47.54 -14.96 -0.12
C ALA A 90 -46.59 -14.05 -0.92
N GLU A 91 -46.97 -12.79 -1.16
CA GLU A 91 -46.10 -11.79 -1.80
C GLU A 91 -44.85 -11.52 -0.97
N GLN A 92 -44.99 -11.36 0.36
CA GLN A 92 -43.86 -11.17 1.26
C GLN A 92 -42.90 -12.37 1.28
N VAL A 93 -43.43 -13.60 1.21
CA VAL A 93 -42.59 -14.81 1.14
C VAL A 93 -41.77 -14.82 -0.16
N VAL A 94 -42.37 -14.46 -1.29
CA VAL A 94 -41.65 -14.38 -2.57
C VAL A 94 -40.55 -13.30 -2.50
N GLU A 95 -40.88 -12.12 -1.97
CA GLU A 95 -39.91 -11.03 -1.82
C GLU A 95 -38.74 -11.43 -0.93
N LEU A 96 -39.00 -11.96 0.27
CA LEU A 96 -37.97 -12.38 1.22
C LEU A 96 -37.12 -13.54 0.66
N THR A 97 -37.72 -14.45 -0.11
CA THR A 97 -36.98 -15.52 -0.78
C THR A 97 -36.00 -14.95 -1.81
N GLY A 98 -36.44 -13.98 -2.61
CA GLY A 98 -35.58 -13.28 -3.57
C GLY A 98 -34.45 -12.49 -2.90
N GLN A 99 -34.74 -11.79 -1.80
CA GLN A 99 -33.72 -11.11 -1.00
C GLN A 99 -32.68 -12.10 -0.46
N LEU A 100 -33.13 -13.25 0.06
CA LEU A 100 -32.25 -14.28 0.62
C LEU A 100 -31.33 -14.90 -0.45
N GLU A 101 -31.84 -15.14 -1.65
CA GLU A 101 -31.04 -15.61 -2.79
C GLU A 101 -30.00 -14.56 -3.22
N SER A 102 -30.38 -13.28 -3.30
CA SER A 102 -29.47 -12.18 -3.61
C SER A 102 -28.34 -12.08 -2.58
N THR A 103 -28.67 -12.09 -1.29
CA THR A 103 -27.66 -12.02 -0.21
C THR A 103 -26.74 -13.23 -0.20
N ARG A 104 -27.24 -14.43 -0.57
CA ARG A 104 -26.38 -15.62 -0.72
C ARG A 104 -25.38 -15.45 -1.85
N ALA A 105 -25.80 -14.92 -2.99
CA ALA A 105 -24.90 -14.65 -4.11
C ALA A 105 -23.81 -13.63 -3.74
N GLU A 106 -24.17 -12.55 -3.04
CA GLU A 106 -23.23 -11.55 -2.52
C GLU A 106 -22.21 -12.14 -1.53
N LEU A 107 -22.66 -13.05 -0.66
CA LEU A 107 -21.80 -13.75 0.29
C LEU A 107 -20.79 -14.66 -0.42
N ASP A 108 -21.21 -15.40 -1.44
CA ASP A 108 -20.34 -16.30 -2.20
C ASP A 108 -19.31 -15.54 -3.03
N ASP A 109 -19.70 -14.41 -3.63
CA ASP A 109 -18.78 -13.48 -4.30
C ASP A 109 -17.75 -12.91 -3.31
N SER A 110 -18.21 -12.45 -2.14
CA SER A 110 -17.33 -11.91 -1.09
C SER A 110 -16.34 -12.95 -0.58
N ARG A 111 -16.76 -14.20 -0.37
CA ARG A 111 -15.88 -15.32 0.02
C ARG A 111 -14.84 -15.65 -1.05
N SER A 112 -15.23 -15.56 -2.32
CA SER A 112 -14.31 -15.79 -3.44
C SER A 112 -13.23 -14.70 -3.48
N LYS A 113 -13.62 -13.44 -3.32
CA LYS A 113 -12.70 -12.30 -3.21
C LYS A 113 -11.78 -12.40 -2.00
N GLU A 114 -12.30 -12.81 -0.84
CA GLU A 114 -11.48 -13.02 0.37
C GLU A 114 -10.41 -14.10 0.13
N LYS A 115 -10.78 -15.21 -0.52
CA LYS A 115 -9.84 -16.29 -0.84
C LYS A 115 -8.75 -15.82 -1.80
N GLU A 116 -9.10 -15.05 -2.82
CA GLU A 116 -8.15 -14.47 -3.77
C GLU A 116 -7.20 -13.47 -3.09
N ALA A 117 -7.74 -12.58 -2.24
CA ALA A 117 -6.95 -11.63 -1.47
C ALA A 117 -5.99 -12.34 -0.50
N LYS A 118 -6.44 -13.41 0.16
CA LYS A 118 -5.59 -14.23 1.03
C LYS A 118 -4.45 -14.90 0.25
N GLY A 119 -4.76 -15.52 -0.89
CA GLY A 119 -3.74 -16.13 -1.76
C GLY A 119 -2.69 -15.10 -2.22
N THR A 120 -3.14 -13.90 -2.52
CA THR A 120 -2.28 -12.77 -2.87
C THR A 120 -1.37 -12.36 -1.71
N VAL A 121 -1.91 -12.23 -0.49
CA VAL A 121 -1.12 -11.91 0.72
C VAL A 121 -0.08 -12.98 1.00
N ASP A 122 -0.45 -14.25 0.85
CA ASP A 122 0.48 -15.39 1.04
C ASP A 122 1.62 -15.34 0.01
N GLU A 123 1.31 -15.01 -1.26
CA GLU A 123 2.33 -14.81 -2.30
C GLU A 123 3.29 -13.66 -1.96
N TYR A 124 2.78 -12.54 -1.46
CA TYR A 124 3.63 -11.43 -1.01
C TYR A 124 4.50 -11.81 0.17
N ASN A 125 3.93 -12.46 1.19
CA ASN A 125 4.67 -12.92 2.35
C ASN A 125 5.82 -13.85 1.94
N PHE A 126 5.55 -14.78 1.02
CA PHE A 126 6.58 -15.62 0.43
C PHE A 126 7.66 -14.79 -0.28
N LYS A 127 7.28 -13.86 -1.15
CA LYS A 127 8.22 -12.96 -1.86
C LYS A 127 9.06 -12.11 -0.91
N PHE A 128 8.49 -11.62 0.19
CA PHE A 128 9.23 -10.88 1.22
C PHE A 128 10.25 -11.77 1.93
N GLN A 129 9.84 -12.94 2.41
CA GLN A 129 10.73 -13.90 3.07
C GLN A 129 11.87 -14.36 2.15
N TYR A 130 11.54 -14.66 0.89
CA TYR A 130 12.51 -15.07 -0.12
C TYR A 130 13.48 -13.93 -0.47
N GLY A 131 12.97 -12.70 -0.58
CA GLY A 131 13.81 -11.52 -0.78
C GLY A 131 14.76 -11.23 0.39
N ASP A 132 14.32 -11.44 1.64
CA ASP A 132 15.17 -11.30 2.82
C ASP A 132 16.24 -12.39 2.89
N TRP A 133 15.90 -13.60 2.42
CA TRP A 133 16.86 -14.68 2.26
C TRP A 133 17.97 -14.31 1.26
N PHE A 134 17.63 -13.79 0.08
CA PHE A 134 18.63 -13.31 -0.87
C PHE A 134 19.47 -12.16 -0.34
N ALA A 135 18.86 -11.18 0.31
CA ALA A 135 19.61 -10.08 0.94
C ALA A 135 20.64 -10.62 1.94
N THR A 136 20.28 -11.65 2.71
CA THR A 136 21.18 -12.31 3.65
C THR A 136 22.30 -13.05 2.93
N LYS A 137 21.99 -13.78 1.85
CA LYS A 137 23.00 -14.49 1.05
C LYS A 137 23.97 -13.53 0.36
N LEU A 138 23.47 -12.48 -0.27
CA LEU A 138 24.29 -11.46 -0.91
C LEU A 138 25.10 -10.66 0.12
N GLY A 139 24.51 -10.29 1.25
CA GLY A 139 25.24 -9.63 2.34
C GLY A 139 26.32 -10.51 2.99
N SER A 140 26.20 -11.84 2.91
CA SER A 140 27.27 -12.74 3.34
C SER A 140 28.50 -12.70 2.41
N LEU A 141 28.35 -12.14 1.21
CA LEU A 141 29.42 -11.95 0.25
C LEU A 141 30.25 -10.67 0.48
N ASP A 142 29.71 -9.69 1.22
CA ASP A 142 30.40 -8.43 1.54
C ASP A 142 31.80 -8.63 2.12
N LYS A 143 32.01 -9.69 2.91
CA LYS A 143 33.31 -9.98 3.51
C LYS A 143 34.36 -10.39 2.47
N PHE A 144 33.94 -11.10 1.41
CA PHE A 144 34.83 -11.51 0.33
C PHE A 144 35.11 -10.34 -0.59
N GLU A 145 34.10 -9.52 -0.89
CA GLU A 145 34.29 -8.27 -1.61
C GLU A 145 35.29 -7.35 -0.88
N LYS A 146 35.14 -7.16 0.43
CA LYS A 146 36.10 -6.39 1.24
C LYS A 146 37.51 -6.97 1.21
N SER A 147 37.65 -8.29 1.32
CA SER A 147 38.95 -8.97 1.22
C SER A 147 39.64 -8.69 -0.11
N ILE A 148 38.89 -8.69 -1.22
CA ILE A 148 39.42 -8.36 -2.55
C ILE A 148 39.78 -6.88 -2.64
N GLN A 149 38.89 -5.99 -2.20
CA GLN A 149 39.11 -4.54 -2.15
C GLN A 149 40.37 -4.18 -1.34
N ASP A 150 40.58 -4.80 -0.18
CA ASP A 150 41.74 -4.54 0.66
C ASP A 150 43.04 -4.95 -0.06
N LYS A 151 43.06 -6.13 -0.70
CA LYS A 151 44.22 -6.60 -1.51
C LYS A 151 44.51 -5.67 -2.69
N GLU A 152 43.48 -5.19 -3.39
CA GLU A 152 43.65 -4.25 -4.49
C GLU A 152 44.12 -2.89 -4.03
N LYS A 153 43.55 -2.40 -2.93
CA LYS A 153 43.93 -1.12 -2.33
C LYS A 153 45.40 -1.11 -1.91
N GLU A 154 45.92 -2.21 -1.36
CA GLU A 154 47.35 -2.36 -1.07
C GLU A 154 48.19 -2.24 -2.34
N LYS A 155 47.78 -2.88 -3.45
CA LYS A 155 48.46 -2.78 -4.74
C LYS A 155 48.42 -1.35 -5.30
N LEU A 156 47.26 -0.70 -5.29
CA LEU A 156 47.09 0.67 -5.74
C LEU A 156 47.92 1.65 -4.91
N GLN A 157 47.92 1.48 -3.59
CA GLN A 157 48.73 2.30 -2.70
C GLN A 157 50.22 2.15 -3.03
N ALA A 158 50.71 0.93 -3.29
CA ALA A 158 52.10 0.71 -3.70
C ALA A 158 52.43 1.43 -5.03
N ILE A 159 51.51 1.41 -6.00
CA ILE A 159 51.66 2.12 -7.29
C ILE A 159 51.76 3.63 -7.06
N TYR A 160 50.88 4.23 -6.25
CA TYR A 160 50.93 5.67 -6.00
C TYR A 160 52.14 6.10 -5.17
N VAL A 161 52.63 5.27 -4.26
CA VAL A 161 53.89 5.54 -3.55
C VAL A 161 55.05 5.57 -4.54
N ALA A 162 55.11 4.62 -5.47
CA ALA A 162 56.14 4.62 -6.52
C ALA A 162 56.01 5.84 -7.44
N LEU A 163 54.78 6.24 -7.80
CA LEU A 163 54.53 7.42 -8.62
C LEU A 163 54.92 8.72 -7.91
N ASP A 164 54.63 8.86 -6.62
CA ASP A 164 55.04 10.01 -5.80
C ASP A 164 56.58 10.13 -5.75
N GLN A 165 57.26 8.99 -5.56
CA GLN A 165 58.73 8.93 -5.57
C GLN A 165 59.30 9.30 -6.95
N ALA A 166 58.68 8.84 -8.04
CA ALA A 166 59.08 9.18 -9.40
C ALA A 166 58.90 10.68 -9.67
N ASN A 167 57.76 11.27 -9.30
CA ASN A 167 57.49 12.70 -9.44
C ASN A 167 58.50 13.54 -8.67
N LYS A 168 58.84 13.12 -7.44
CA LYS A 168 59.87 13.78 -6.63
C LYS A 168 61.25 13.71 -7.31
N ALA A 169 61.63 12.53 -7.80
CA ALA A 169 62.92 12.33 -8.46
C ALA A 169 63.04 13.13 -9.76
N GLU A 170 61.96 13.21 -10.56
CA GLU A 170 61.91 14.01 -11.77
C GLU A 170 62.02 15.52 -11.48
N ALA A 171 61.31 16.01 -10.45
CA ALA A 171 61.40 17.40 -10.01
C ALA A 171 62.83 17.75 -9.51
N GLU A 172 63.46 16.85 -8.75
CA GLU A 172 64.86 17.00 -8.33
C GLU A 172 65.84 16.99 -9.51
N ALA A 173 65.66 16.10 -10.48
CA ALA A 173 66.49 16.03 -11.67
C ALA A 173 66.37 17.32 -12.51
N LYS A 174 65.14 17.81 -12.70
CA LYS A 174 64.86 19.06 -13.39
C LYS A 174 65.49 20.26 -12.69
N ALA A 175 65.30 20.39 -11.37
CA ALA A 175 65.88 21.48 -10.60
C ALA A 175 67.42 21.46 -10.57
N LYS A 176 68.03 20.26 -10.50
CA LYS A 176 69.50 20.11 -10.61
C LYS A 176 70.01 20.54 -11.98
N LYS A 177 69.28 20.20 -13.05
CA LYS A 177 69.62 20.64 -14.42
C LYS A 177 69.53 22.16 -14.55
N GLU A 178 68.44 22.76 -14.10
CA GLU A 178 68.23 24.22 -14.15
C GLU A 178 69.23 25.00 -13.28
N ALA A 179 69.64 24.46 -12.12
CA ALA A 179 70.68 25.07 -11.29
C ALA A 179 72.05 25.04 -11.97
N LYS A 180 72.38 23.91 -12.62
CA LYS A 180 73.61 23.76 -13.41
C LYS A 180 73.64 24.73 -14.60
N GLU A 181 72.52 24.91 -15.29
CA GLU A 181 72.39 25.88 -16.40
C GLU A 181 72.55 27.33 -15.93
N ARG A 182 72.17 27.64 -14.68
CA ARG A 182 72.35 28.97 -14.05
C ARG A 182 73.72 29.18 -13.41
N GLY A 183 74.58 28.17 -13.36
CA GLY A 183 75.89 28.24 -12.70
C GLY A 183 75.82 28.32 -11.16
N GLU A 184 74.68 27.97 -10.57
CA GLU A 184 74.45 28.05 -9.12
C GLU A 184 74.45 26.64 -8.49
N PRO A 185 74.90 26.50 -7.23
CA PRO A 185 74.76 25.25 -6.50
C PRO A 185 73.28 24.97 -6.19
N PHE A 186 72.85 23.72 -6.36
CA PHE A 186 71.50 23.26 -6.00
C PHE A 186 71.22 23.50 -4.50
N ARG A 187 70.14 24.22 -4.18
CA ARG A 187 69.86 24.72 -2.81
C ARG A 187 68.86 23.91 -1.98
N GLY A 188 68.57 22.66 -2.35
CA GLY A 188 67.78 21.75 -1.51
C GLY A 188 66.37 21.46 -2.05
N PRO A 189 65.41 21.09 -1.18
CA PRO A 189 64.20 20.38 -1.58
C PRO A 189 63.36 21.15 -2.60
N VAL A 190 62.90 20.43 -3.62
CA VAL A 190 62.12 20.98 -4.74
C VAL A 190 60.64 20.80 -4.46
N GLU A 191 59.83 21.78 -4.84
CA GLU A 191 58.38 21.60 -4.86
C GLU A 191 57.99 20.62 -5.98
N TYR A 192 57.13 19.67 -5.65
CA TYR A 192 56.55 18.72 -6.59
C TYR A 192 55.09 18.45 -6.22
N ALA A 193 54.32 17.95 -7.20
CA ALA A 193 52.95 17.54 -6.98
C ALA A 193 52.92 16.26 -6.13
N LYS A 194 52.79 16.44 -4.82
CA LYS A 194 52.71 15.34 -3.86
C LYS A 194 51.42 14.56 -4.06
N ILE A 195 51.54 13.24 -4.16
CA ILE A 195 50.41 12.32 -4.28
C ILE A 195 50.15 11.71 -2.89
N ASN A 196 48.93 11.90 -2.39
CA ASN A 196 48.47 11.16 -1.22
C ASN A 196 48.05 9.74 -1.65
N ALA A 197 49.00 8.80 -1.60
CA ALA A 197 48.80 7.43 -2.07
C ALA A 197 47.61 6.73 -1.40
N GLN A 198 47.38 6.98 -0.10
CA GLN A 198 46.27 6.38 0.63
C GLN A 198 44.92 6.94 0.16
N GLU A 199 44.82 8.26 -0.02
CA GLU A 199 43.60 8.92 -0.48
C GLU A 199 43.24 8.50 -1.90
N ARG A 200 44.24 8.47 -2.80
CA ARG A 200 44.05 7.99 -4.18
C ARG A 200 43.63 6.53 -4.25
N ALA A 201 44.30 5.66 -3.50
CA ALA A 201 43.93 4.24 -3.45
C ALA A 201 42.50 4.05 -2.93
N ASN A 202 42.04 4.84 -1.95
CA ASN A 202 40.66 4.79 -1.46
C ASN A 202 39.63 5.30 -2.49
N GLU A 203 39.97 6.30 -3.28
CA GLU A 203 39.08 6.86 -4.32
C GLU A 203 38.80 5.87 -5.45
N GLU A 204 39.74 4.96 -5.72
CA GLU A 204 39.65 3.99 -6.82
C GLU A 204 39.11 2.62 -6.39
N VAL A 205 38.81 2.41 -5.10
CA VAL A 205 38.18 1.16 -4.63
C VAL A 205 36.77 1.04 -5.21
N TRP A 206 36.52 -0.06 -5.91
CA TRP A 206 35.22 -0.36 -6.52
C TRP A 206 34.26 -1.06 -5.56
N GLY A 207 32.96 -1.03 -5.87
CA GLY A 207 31.95 -1.89 -5.23
C GLY A 207 31.10 -2.63 -6.26
N ALA A 208 30.81 -3.91 -6.03
CA ALA A 208 30.05 -4.78 -6.94
C ALA A 208 28.74 -5.29 -6.33
N LEU A 209 28.73 -5.72 -5.06
CA LEU A 209 27.54 -6.23 -4.39
C LEU A 209 27.08 -5.23 -3.32
N TYR A 210 26.10 -4.39 -3.66
CA TYR A 210 25.58 -3.37 -2.72
C TYR A 210 24.50 -3.90 -1.76
N GLY A 211 24.61 -5.15 -1.28
CA GLY A 211 23.69 -5.75 -0.29
C GLY A 211 22.20 -5.54 -0.61
N ARG A 212 21.49 -4.68 0.14
CA ARG A 212 20.06 -4.39 -0.09
C ARG A 212 19.77 -3.55 -1.35
N GLN A 213 20.78 -2.97 -1.99
CA GLN A 213 20.71 -2.14 -3.21
C GLN A 213 21.11 -2.92 -4.48
N VAL A 214 21.01 -4.24 -4.44
CA VAL A 214 21.34 -5.15 -5.56
C VAL A 214 20.55 -4.90 -6.85
N THR A 215 19.44 -4.16 -6.81
CA THR A 215 18.74 -3.68 -8.01
C THR A 215 19.66 -2.87 -8.93
N ASP A 216 20.51 -1.99 -8.39
CA ASP A 216 21.48 -1.23 -9.19
C ASP A 216 22.57 -2.15 -9.77
N THR A 217 22.97 -3.19 -9.03
CA THR A 217 23.88 -4.23 -9.51
C THR A 217 23.26 -5.00 -10.68
N HIS A 218 21.96 -5.34 -10.61
CA HIS A 218 21.26 -6.03 -11.67
C HIS A 218 21.21 -5.22 -12.97
N THR A 219 20.95 -3.91 -12.90
CA THR A 219 20.98 -3.02 -14.07
C THR A 219 22.35 -3.02 -14.75
N ARG A 220 23.44 -2.98 -13.97
CA ARG A 220 24.81 -3.02 -14.51
C ARG A 220 25.14 -4.38 -15.15
N VAL A 221 24.72 -5.47 -14.51
CA VAL A 221 24.86 -6.83 -15.04
C VAL A 221 24.12 -6.99 -16.37
N ILE A 222 22.89 -6.46 -16.49
CA ILE A 222 22.15 -6.48 -17.75
C ILE A 222 22.88 -5.69 -18.83
N ALA A 223 23.37 -4.49 -18.50
CA ALA A 223 24.09 -3.65 -19.46
C ALA A 223 25.37 -4.34 -19.99
N GLU A 224 26.17 -4.95 -19.11
CA GLU A 224 27.37 -5.67 -19.53
C GLU A 224 27.05 -6.96 -20.29
N ARG A 225 26.02 -7.71 -19.90
CA ARG A 225 25.55 -8.88 -20.66
C ARG A 225 25.13 -8.50 -22.07
N LYS A 226 24.33 -7.45 -22.19
CA LYS A 226 23.87 -6.95 -23.48
C LYS A 226 25.05 -6.53 -24.36
N ALA A 227 26.04 -5.82 -23.79
CA ALA A 227 27.24 -5.45 -24.55
C ALA A 227 27.98 -6.67 -25.10
N VAL A 228 28.07 -7.76 -24.33
CA VAL A 228 28.68 -9.02 -24.79
C VAL A 228 27.82 -9.69 -25.86
N GLU A 229 26.50 -9.72 -25.71
CA GLU A 229 25.56 -10.26 -26.70
C GLU A 229 25.66 -9.50 -28.03
N ASP A 230 25.61 -8.17 -27.98
CA ASP A 230 25.75 -7.28 -29.14
C ASP A 230 27.11 -7.51 -29.84
N TRP A 231 28.19 -7.72 -29.08
CA TRP A 231 29.51 -8.05 -29.63
C TRP A 231 29.57 -9.42 -30.32
N LEU A 232 28.96 -10.45 -29.70
CA LEU A 232 28.88 -11.79 -30.29
C LEU A 232 28.01 -11.80 -31.57
N GLU A 233 26.93 -11.02 -31.59
CA GLU A 233 26.06 -10.89 -32.76
C GLU A 233 26.71 -10.13 -33.92
N ALA A 234 27.53 -9.13 -33.62
CA ALA A 234 28.31 -8.41 -34.63
C ALA A 234 29.28 -9.34 -35.39
N ASN A 235 29.72 -10.43 -34.75
CA ASN A 235 30.57 -11.49 -35.31
C ASN A 235 31.79 -10.94 -36.06
N ASP A 236 32.35 -9.85 -35.55
CA ASP A 236 33.47 -9.12 -36.12
C ASP A 236 34.69 -9.30 -35.22
N GLU A 237 35.62 -10.14 -35.66
CA GLU A 237 36.84 -10.48 -34.92
C GLU A 237 37.79 -9.28 -34.75
N GLU A 238 37.60 -8.18 -35.51
CA GLU A 238 38.39 -6.96 -35.38
C GLU A 238 37.94 -6.09 -34.19
N ILE A 239 36.70 -6.27 -33.70
CA ILE A 239 36.19 -5.53 -32.55
C ILE A 239 36.64 -6.24 -31.26
N PRO A 240 37.39 -5.58 -30.36
CA PRO A 240 37.78 -6.18 -29.10
C PRO A 240 36.56 -6.43 -28.22
N ALA A 241 36.58 -7.55 -27.48
CA ALA A 241 35.51 -7.89 -26.54
C ALA A 241 35.26 -6.74 -25.54
N PRO A 242 34.00 -6.43 -25.23
CA PRO A 242 33.66 -5.37 -24.30
C PRO A 242 34.22 -5.70 -22.90
N GLN A 243 34.63 -4.67 -22.17
CA GLN A 243 35.06 -4.82 -20.79
C GLN A 243 33.85 -5.12 -19.90
N THR A 244 33.98 -6.12 -19.02
CA THR A 244 32.89 -6.59 -18.15
C THR A 244 33.25 -6.48 -16.65
N PRO A 245 33.69 -5.30 -16.17
CA PRO A 245 34.26 -5.17 -14.84
C PRO A 245 33.31 -5.61 -13.72
N PHE A 246 31.99 -5.36 -13.80
CA PHE A 246 31.07 -5.83 -12.75
C PHE A 246 30.92 -7.34 -12.76
N LEU A 247 30.74 -7.91 -13.93
CA LEU A 247 30.64 -9.33 -14.18
C LEU A 247 31.92 -10.09 -13.73
N ASP A 248 33.09 -9.51 -13.95
CA ASP A 248 34.39 -10.07 -13.55
C ASP A 248 34.58 -10.01 -12.04
N ARG A 249 34.30 -8.86 -11.42
CA ARG A 249 34.33 -8.69 -9.95
C ARG A 249 33.37 -9.63 -9.24
N ILE A 250 32.14 -9.80 -9.76
CA ILE A 250 31.20 -10.80 -9.24
C ILE A 250 31.80 -12.21 -9.37
N GLY A 251 32.48 -12.50 -10.48
CA GLY A 251 33.20 -13.75 -10.68
C GLY A 251 34.27 -13.99 -9.61
N GLU A 252 35.11 -12.99 -9.33
CA GLU A 252 36.15 -13.07 -8.29
C GLU A 252 35.56 -13.28 -6.90
N ILE A 253 34.52 -12.51 -6.53
CA ILE A 253 33.82 -12.68 -5.26
C ILE A 253 33.24 -14.09 -5.13
N CYS A 254 32.63 -14.59 -6.21
CA CYS A 254 32.06 -15.94 -6.25
C CYS A 254 33.14 -17.02 -6.10
N ASN A 255 34.29 -16.83 -6.75
CA ASN A 255 35.43 -17.73 -6.64
C ASN A 255 35.98 -17.76 -5.21
N GLU A 256 36.17 -16.62 -4.56
CA GLU A 256 36.65 -16.55 -3.17
C GLU A 256 35.61 -17.10 -2.17
N ALA A 257 34.32 -16.96 -2.48
CA ALA A 257 33.22 -17.49 -1.68
C ALA A 257 32.92 -18.98 -1.92
N GLY A 258 33.50 -19.61 -2.95
CA GLY A 258 33.17 -20.98 -3.34
C GLY A 258 31.74 -21.16 -3.88
N ILE A 259 31.17 -20.11 -4.47
CA ILE A 259 29.81 -20.11 -5.04
C ILE A 259 29.89 -20.05 -6.56
N LYS A 260 28.99 -20.75 -7.26
CA LYS A 260 28.89 -20.62 -8.71
C LYS A 260 28.42 -19.21 -9.09
N ARG A 261 29.16 -18.56 -9.99
CA ARG A 261 28.79 -17.23 -10.54
C ARG A 261 27.36 -17.17 -11.06
N ALA A 262 26.91 -18.21 -11.78
CA ALA A 262 25.54 -18.31 -12.27
C ALA A 262 24.48 -18.24 -11.15
N THR A 263 24.74 -18.88 -10.01
CA THR A 263 23.86 -18.86 -8.84
C THR A 263 23.79 -17.46 -8.22
N CYS A 264 24.92 -16.76 -8.11
CA CYS A 264 24.95 -15.39 -7.60
C CYS A 264 24.19 -14.42 -8.53
N LEU A 265 24.40 -14.52 -9.85
CA LEU A 265 23.67 -13.71 -10.82
C LEU A 265 22.16 -13.99 -10.79
N GLN A 266 21.76 -15.24 -10.57
CA GLN A 266 20.35 -15.59 -10.36
C GLN A 266 19.80 -14.92 -9.10
N TRP A 267 20.52 -14.95 -7.97
CA TRP A 267 20.09 -14.27 -6.74
C TRP A 267 19.93 -12.77 -6.94
N ILE A 268 20.84 -12.14 -7.70
CA ILE A 268 20.77 -10.71 -8.05
C ILE A 268 19.51 -10.40 -8.85
N LYS A 269 19.22 -11.20 -9.89
CA LYS A 269 18.01 -11.05 -10.71
C LYS A 269 16.75 -11.22 -9.88
N GLU A 270 16.61 -12.34 -9.17
CA GLU A 270 15.41 -12.65 -8.39
C GLU A 270 15.13 -11.62 -7.29
N TYR A 271 16.18 -11.08 -6.66
CA TYR A 271 16.04 -9.98 -5.70
C TYR A 271 15.59 -8.68 -6.38
N SER A 272 16.11 -8.38 -7.59
CA SER A 272 15.69 -7.22 -8.38
C SER A 272 14.23 -7.34 -8.81
N ASP A 273 13.81 -8.49 -9.35
CA ASP A 273 12.44 -8.76 -9.79
C ASP A 273 11.47 -8.62 -8.61
N ARG A 274 11.84 -9.15 -7.43
CA ARG A 274 11.09 -8.93 -6.18
C ARG A 274 10.96 -7.45 -5.88
N ASN A 275 12.06 -6.69 -5.94
CA ASN A 275 12.01 -5.26 -5.64
C ASN A 275 11.10 -4.51 -6.61
N GLU A 276 11.08 -4.87 -7.88
CA GLU A 276 10.14 -4.27 -8.83
C GLU A 276 8.68 -4.59 -8.50
N LEU A 277 8.40 -5.84 -8.11
CA LEU A 277 7.05 -6.31 -7.78
C LEU A 277 6.52 -5.85 -6.42
N CYS A 278 7.41 -5.71 -5.43
CA CYS A 278 7.06 -5.48 -4.03
C CYS A 278 7.48 -4.10 -3.51
N HIS A 279 8.36 -3.40 -4.23
CA HIS A 279 8.87 -2.07 -3.86
C HIS A 279 8.78 -1.13 -5.06
N SER A 280 7.55 -0.79 -5.48
CA SER A 280 7.31 0.41 -6.28
C SER A 280 7.61 1.65 -5.43
N ARG A 281 8.90 1.93 -5.20
CA ARG A 281 9.32 3.09 -4.39
C ARG A 281 8.94 4.37 -5.12
N PRO A 282 8.33 5.35 -4.44
CA PRO A 282 8.14 6.66 -5.00
C PRO A 282 9.48 7.26 -5.47
N PRO A 283 9.49 8.06 -6.56
CA PRO A 283 10.68 8.72 -7.07
C PRO A 283 11.43 9.50 -5.98
N ALA A 284 12.63 9.06 -5.61
CA ALA A 284 13.42 9.72 -4.55
C ALA A 284 14.09 11.00 -5.10
N ALA A 285 13.95 12.13 -4.39
CA ALA A 285 14.49 13.42 -4.85
C ALA A 285 16.00 13.40 -5.20
N LYS A 286 16.78 12.54 -4.54
CA LYS A 286 18.23 12.36 -4.81
C LYS A 286 18.53 11.84 -6.22
N ASN A 287 17.59 11.13 -6.85
CA ASN A 287 17.73 10.57 -8.19
C ASN A 287 17.47 11.62 -9.28
N TYR A 288 16.88 12.75 -8.91
CA TYR A 288 16.50 13.85 -9.81
C TYR A 288 17.32 15.10 -9.49
N ARG A 289 18.61 14.94 -9.19
CA ARG A 289 19.49 16.11 -9.12
C ARG A 289 19.61 16.72 -10.50
N LYS A 290 19.51 18.05 -10.57
CA LYS A 290 19.76 18.78 -11.82
C LYS A 290 21.15 18.43 -12.33
N MET A 291 21.22 18.21 -13.64
CA MET A 291 22.46 18.01 -14.36
C MET A 291 22.74 19.30 -15.14
N VAL A 292 23.96 19.83 -15.02
CA VAL A 292 24.39 21.01 -15.77
C VAL A 292 25.67 20.68 -16.52
N GLU A 293 25.82 21.23 -17.71
CA GLU A 293 27.06 21.12 -18.45
C GLU A 293 28.04 22.16 -17.90
N LYS A 294 29.19 21.67 -17.42
CA LYS A 294 30.28 22.50 -16.93
C LYS A 294 31.57 21.99 -17.56
N ASP A 295 32.26 22.87 -18.30
CA ASP A 295 33.52 22.56 -18.97
C ASP A 295 33.41 21.35 -19.93
N GLY A 296 32.30 21.25 -20.67
CA GLY A 296 32.02 20.14 -21.61
C GLY A 296 31.71 18.80 -20.93
N LYS A 297 31.47 18.78 -19.61
CA LYS A 297 31.08 17.59 -18.84
C LYS A 297 29.75 17.81 -18.14
N VAL A 298 28.86 16.82 -18.21
CA VAL A 298 27.58 16.83 -17.51
C VAL A 298 27.83 16.46 -16.04
N VAL A 299 27.64 17.42 -15.14
CA VAL A 299 27.86 17.25 -13.70
C VAL A 299 26.57 17.48 -12.90
N ARG A 300 26.44 16.78 -11.77
CA ARG A 300 25.33 16.97 -10.83
C ARG A 300 25.49 18.30 -10.10
N VAL A 301 24.43 19.11 -10.07
CA VAL A 301 24.37 20.32 -9.25
C VAL A 301 24.46 19.92 -7.77
N GLU A 302 25.37 20.56 -7.05
CA GLU A 302 25.47 20.39 -5.60
C GLU A 302 24.45 21.30 -4.91
N PRO A 303 23.76 20.84 -3.84
CA PRO A 303 22.81 21.68 -3.10
C PRO A 303 23.50 22.91 -2.57
N ASP A 304 22.95 24.11 -2.77
CA ASP A 304 23.42 25.34 -2.13
C ASP A 304 23.17 25.26 -0.60
N LYS A 305 23.86 26.09 0.18
CA LYS A 305 23.66 26.18 1.63
C LYS A 305 22.37 26.93 1.95
N ASP A 306 22.09 27.97 1.15
CA ASP A 306 21.01 28.92 1.40
C ASP A 306 19.76 28.55 0.59
N LYS A 307 19.92 27.81 -0.52
CA LYS A 307 18.84 27.26 -1.37
C LYS A 307 19.12 25.81 -1.82
N PRO A 308 19.18 24.84 -0.90
CA PRO A 308 19.45 23.44 -1.22
C PRO A 308 18.47 22.81 -2.23
N GLU A 309 17.22 23.28 -2.27
CA GLU A 309 16.15 22.87 -3.18
C GLU A 309 16.44 23.12 -4.67
N ASP A 310 17.27 24.11 -4.98
CA ASP A 310 17.56 24.49 -6.37
C ASP A 310 18.34 23.41 -7.13
N ALA A 311 19.03 22.52 -6.40
CA ALA A 311 19.78 21.41 -6.96
C ALA A 311 18.92 20.22 -7.42
N VAL A 312 17.60 20.28 -7.22
CA VAL A 312 16.66 19.20 -7.57
C VAL A 312 15.80 19.62 -8.75
N ASP A 313 15.63 18.70 -9.69
CA ASP A 313 14.69 18.81 -10.80
C ASP A 313 13.31 18.31 -10.36
N TRP A 314 12.57 19.22 -9.71
CA TRP A 314 11.23 18.94 -9.20
C TRP A 314 10.21 18.67 -10.31
N ALA A 315 10.41 19.24 -11.50
CA ALA A 315 9.57 18.98 -12.67
C ALA A 315 9.72 17.52 -13.12
N SER A 316 10.95 17.03 -13.23
CA SER A 316 11.20 15.61 -13.56
C SER A 316 10.65 14.64 -12.50
N ILE A 317 10.64 15.03 -11.22
CA ILE A 317 9.98 14.24 -10.16
C ILE A 317 8.46 14.19 -10.38
N LYS A 318 7.83 15.33 -10.69
CA LYS A 318 6.39 15.41 -11.00
C LYS A 318 6.04 14.48 -12.17
N SER A 319 6.80 14.59 -13.27
CA SER A 319 6.60 13.74 -14.44
C SER A 319 6.78 12.26 -14.11
N ALA A 320 7.78 11.89 -13.31
CA ALA A 320 8.00 10.50 -12.94
C ALA A 320 6.87 9.92 -12.06
N ILE A 321 6.29 10.74 -11.17
CA ILE A 321 5.13 10.33 -10.36
C ILE A 321 3.90 10.10 -11.25
N GLU A 322 3.64 10.98 -12.21
CA GLU A 322 2.54 10.80 -13.15
C GLU A 322 2.74 9.57 -14.05
N VAL A 323 3.96 9.35 -14.56
CA VAL A 323 4.28 8.12 -15.30
C VAL A 323 4.04 6.87 -14.46
N ALA A 324 4.42 6.88 -13.18
CA ALA A 324 4.18 5.75 -12.28
C ALA A 324 2.68 5.51 -12.06
N LYS A 325 1.88 6.57 -11.89
CA LYS A 325 0.41 6.48 -11.79
C LYS A 325 -0.20 5.88 -13.05
N THR A 326 0.22 6.34 -14.24
CA THR A 326 -0.23 5.77 -15.51
C THR A 326 0.15 4.29 -15.64
N ASP A 327 1.34 3.89 -15.20
CA ASP A 327 1.75 2.47 -15.20
C ASP A 327 0.87 1.63 -14.26
N PHE A 328 0.52 2.14 -13.08
CA PHE A 328 -0.41 1.46 -12.17
C PHE A 328 -1.80 1.30 -12.78
N GLU A 329 -2.32 2.33 -13.45
CA GLU A 329 -3.59 2.25 -14.17
C GLU A 329 -3.55 1.25 -15.33
N LYS A 330 -2.45 1.24 -16.09
CA LYS A 330 -2.25 0.27 -17.18
C LYS A 330 -2.24 -1.16 -16.66
N ARG A 331 -1.46 -1.45 -15.61
CA ARG A 331 -1.40 -2.79 -14.99
C ARG A 331 -2.74 -3.23 -14.42
N PHE A 332 -3.55 -2.29 -13.92
CA PHE A 332 -4.93 -2.56 -13.54
C PHE A 332 -5.80 -2.91 -14.75
N GLY A 333 -5.73 -2.13 -15.84
CA GLY A 333 -6.45 -2.39 -17.08
C GLY A 333 -6.10 -3.73 -17.74
N GLU A 334 -4.86 -4.20 -17.57
CA GLU A 334 -4.37 -5.50 -18.07
C GLU A 334 -4.71 -6.68 -17.12
N GLY A 335 -5.36 -6.42 -15.97
CA GLY A 335 -5.69 -7.45 -14.98
C GLY A 335 -4.48 -7.98 -14.20
N ILE A 336 -3.32 -7.34 -14.31
CA ILE A 336 -2.07 -7.68 -13.61
C ILE A 336 -2.13 -7.20 -12.14
N MET A 337 -2.88 -6.13 -11.88
CA MET A 337 -2.99 -5.49 -10.57
C MET A 337 -4.44 -5.38 -10.11
N PRO A 338 -4.81 -5.85 -8.89
CA PRO A 338 -6.16 -5.67 -8.36
C PRO A 338 -6.44 -4.21 -7.99
N LYS A 339 -7.73 -3.83 -7.98
CA LYS A 339 -8.18 -2.45 -7.80
C LYS A 339 -7.66 -1.83 -6.50
N GLU A 340 -7.75 -2.56 -5.39
CA GLU A 340 -7.34 -2.09 -4.06
C GLU A 340 -5.85 -1.76 -4.03
N ARG A 341 -5.03 -2.53 -4.77
CA ARG A 341 -3.59 -2.29 -4.89
C ARG A 341 -3.29 -1.08 -5.76
N ARG A 342 -3.99 -0.93 -6.88
CA ARG A 342 -3.88 0.24 -7.75
C ARG A 342 -4.22 1.51 -6.97
N ASP A 343 -5.35 1.49 -6.26
CA ASP A 343 -5.80 2.64 -5.46
C ASP A 343 -4.80 2.97 -4.35
N GLY A 344 -4.29 1.97 -3.62
CA GLY A 344 -3.26 2.17 -2.61
C GLY A 344 -1.94 2.73 -3.16
N TYR A 345 -1.49 2.30 -4.35
CA TYR A 345 -0.28 2.85 -4.96
C TYR A 345 -0.48 4.27 -5.49
N ILE A 346 -1.65 4.59 -6.06
CA ILE A 346 -2.00 5.95 -6.45
C ILE A 346 -2.09 6.87 -5.22
N GLU A 347 -2.73 6.42 -4.14
CA GLU A 347 -2.81 7.17 -2.89
C GLU A 347 -1.42 7.40 -2.28
N LEU A 348 -0.53 6.39 -2.32
CA LEU A 348 0.85 6.53 -1.87
C LEU A 348 1.63 7.54 -2.74
N ALA A 349 1.45 7.50 -4.06
CA ALA A 349 2.07 8.45 -4.99
C ALA A 349 1.59 9.89 -4.73
N ASN A 350 0.27 10.05 -4.54
CA ASN A 350 -0.34 11.34 -4.19
C ASN A 350 0.12 11.82 -2.81
N SER A 351 0.15 10.96 -1.80
CA SER A 351 0.63 11.29 -0.45
C SER A 351 2.11 11.66 -0.44
N TYR A 352 2.91 11.00 -1.27
CA TYR A 352 4.31 11.36 -1.45
C TYR A 352 4.45 12.74 -2.12
N TRP A 353 3.65 13.01 -3.15
CA TRP A 353 3.58 14.33 -3.79
C TRP A 353 3.18 15.42 -2.79
N THR A 354 2.09 15.24 -2.04
CA THR A 354 1.64 16.23 -1.04
C THR A 354 2.59 16.36 0.14
N SER A 355 3.40 15.34 0.46
CA SER A 355 4.49 15.49 1.44
C SER A 355 5.62 16.41 0.98
N LEU A 356 5.78 16.55 -0.35
CA LEU A 356 6.83 17.34 -0.97
C LEU A 356 6.35 18.73 -1.39
N PHE A 357 5.07 18.89 -1.69
CA PHE A 357 4.51 20.12 -2.23
C PHE A 357 3.23 20.54 -1.48
N ASN A 358 3.13 21.83 -1.17
CA ASN A 358 1.90 22.45 -0.66
C ASN A 358 0.86 22.55 -1.79
N GLU A 359 -0.41 22.82 -1.43
CA GLU A 359 -1.44 23.14 -2.42
C GLU A 359 -1.10 24.45 -3.15
N GLY A 360 -1.04 24.39 -4.48
CA GLY A 360 -0.82 25.54 -5.36
C GLY A 360 0.49 25.51 -6.15
N GLU A 361 0.62 26.47 -7.07
CA GLU A 361 1.82 26.74 -7.85
C GLU A 361 2.31 28.17 -7.53
N ASP A 362 3.62 28.39 -7.60
CA ASP A 362 4.22 29.71 -7.46
C ASP A 362 3.89 30.60 -8.68
N GLU A 363 4.33 31.87 -8.64
CA GLU A 363 4.09 32.83 -9.72
C GLU A 363 4.68 32.40 -11.09
N ALA A 364 5.58 31.40 -11.10
CA ALA A 364 6.20 30.84 -12.29
C ALA A 364 5.58 29.49 -12.72
N GLY A 365 4.50 29.03 -12.08
CA GLY A 365 3.85 27.76 -12.37
C GLY A 365 4.60 26.54 -11.80
N ASN A 366 5.55 26.74 -10.90
CA ASN A 366 6.24 25.63 -10.24
C ASN A 366 5.49 25.22 -8.98
N PRO A 367 5.44 23.91 -8.65
CA PRO A 367 4.78 23.46 -7.43
C PRO A 367 5.48 24.00 -6.18
N ILE A 368 4.70 24.55 -5.24
CA ILE A 368 5.23 25.18 -4.03
C ILE A 368 5.78 24.10 -3.09
N LEU A 369 7.08 24.13 -2.81
CA LEU A 369 7.74 23.13 -1.94
C LEU A 369 7.31 23.26 -0.47
N THR A 370 7.11 22.12 0.20
CA THR A 370 7.00 22.07 1.67
C THR A 370 8.35 22.37 2.31
N GLU A 371 8.37 22.82 3.57
CA GLU A 371 9.63 22.99 4.33
C GLU A 371 10.41 21.67 4.42
N SER A 372 9.71 20.54 4.56
CA SER A 372 10.36 19.22 4.52
C SER A 372 11.04 18.93 3.17
N ALA A 373 10.51 19.42 2.05
CA ALA A 373 11.10 19.25 0.73
C ALA A 373 12.31 20.15 0.53
N LYS A 374 12.25 21.40 1.02
CA LYS A 374 13.37 22.35 1.00
C LYS A 374 14.57 21.83 1.81
N ASP A 375 14.31 21.20 2.95
CA ASP A 375 15.38 20.67 3.81
C ASP A 375 15.98 19.34 3.34
N ARG A 376 15.27 18.55 2.53
CA ARG A 376 15.72 17.20 2.10
C ARG A 376 17.08 17.18 1.39
N PRO A 377 17.40 18.09 0.45
CA PRO A 377 18.70 18.11 -0.21
C PRO A 377 19.85 18.53 0.70
N SER A 378 19.57 19.28 1.77
CA SER A 378 20.59 19.67 2.76
C SER A 378 21.18 18.45 3.49
N ALA A 379 20.39 17.38 3.66
CA ALA A 379 20.85 16.12 4.24
C ALA A 379 21.89 15.41 3.35
N TRP A 380 21.92 15.70 2.05
CA TRP A 380 22.92 15.12 1.16
C TRP A 380 24.32 15.68 1.39
N ARG A 381 24.43 16.92 1.90
CA ARG A 381 25.71 17.48 2.32
C ARG A 381 26.32 16.73 3.51
N LYS A 382 25.48 16.11 4.35
CA LYS A 382 25.90 15.33 5.53
C LYS A 382 26.40 13.92 5.18
N ILE A 383 26.04 13.38 4.01
CA ILE A 383 26.50 12.07 3.50
C ILE A 383 27.68 12.28 2.54
N ARG A 384 28.62 13.17 2.90
CA ARG A 384 29.96 13.15 2.32
C ARG A 384 30.87 12.37 3.26
N SER A 385 31.58 11.40 2.69
CA SER A 385 32.80 10.77 3.22
C SER A 385 33.78 11.80 3.82
N PRO A 386 34.75 11.37 4.65
CA PRO A 386 35.55 12.24 5.52
C PRO A 386 36.11 13.46 4.80
N ARG A 387 35.81 14.62 5.37
CA ARG A 387 36.17 15.99 4.96
C ARG A 387 37.50 16.11 4.21
N HIS A 388 37.47 16.63 2.99
CA HIS A 388 38.54 17.48 2.49
C HIS A 388 38.68 18.69 3.44
N HIS A 389 39.69 18.66 4.30
CA HIS A 389 40.20 19.86 4.94
C HIS A 389 41.26 20.48 4.02
N HIS A 390 40.91 21.58 3.37
CA HIS A 390 41.92 22.55 2.97
C HIS A 390 42.67 23.00 4.23
N PRO A 391 44.01 22.93 4.25
CA PRO A 391 44.78 23.45 5.37
C PRO A 391 44.65 24.97 5.36
N LYS A 392 43.93 25.53 6.33
CA LYS A 392 44.12 26.94 6.71
C LYS A 392 45.43 27.01 7.48
N ASN A 393 46.33 27.85 6.97
CA ASN A 393 47.57 28.31 7.58
C ASN A 393 47.57 28.24 9.11
N ILE A 394 48.44 27.38 9.65
CA ILE A 394 48.90 27.47 11.03
C ILE A 394 50.32 28.00 10.97
N GLY A 395 50.42 29.32 10.90
CA GLY A 395 51.57 30.07 11.37
C GLY A 395 51.23 30.64 12.73
N GLU A 396 52.11 30.41 13.70
CA GLU A 396 52.23 31.16 14.96
C GLU A 396 51.10 31.04 15.99
N SER A 397 51.31 30.17 16.99
CA SER A 397 51.32 30.61 18.40
C SER A 397 51.75 29.46 19.32
N THR A 398 53.04 29.43 19.58
CA THR A 398 53.63 28.83 20.78
C THR A 398 53.32 29.71 22.00
N ARG A 399 52.74 29.15 23.08
CA ARG A 399 53.27 29.16 24.47
C ARG A 399 52.20 28.99 25.56
N ARG A 400 52.58 28.19 26.57
CA ARG A 400 52.08 28.08 27.96
C ARG A 400 50.74 27.32 28.11
N ALA A 401 50.54 26.40 29.04
CA ALA A 401 51.23 26.15 30.30
C ALA A 401 51.22 24.65 30.68
N SER A 402 52.32 24.25 31.30
CA SER A 402 52.50 23.02 32.08
C SER A 402 51.87 23.16 33.47
N GLY A 403 51.51 22.02 34.08
CA GLY A 403 51.11 21.85 35.49
C GLY A 403 49.96 20.84 35.62
N THR A 404 50.22 19.53 35.57
CA THR A 404 50.55 18.64 36.70
C THR A 404 49.67 18.87 37.94
N ILE A 405 48.73 17.96 38.24
CA ILE A 405 48.49 17.32 39.56
C ILE A 405 47.82 15.93 39.33
N PHE A 406 48.21 14.99 40.19
CA PHE A 406 48.06 13.53 40.23
C PHE A 406 46.84 13.05 41.07
N GLN A 407 46.60 11.73 40.99
CA GLN A 407 45.93 10.80 41.95
C GLN A 407 44.39 10.69 41.96
N GLU A 408 43.85 9.51 41.58
CA GLU A 408 43.37 8.37 42.43
C GLU A 408 41.89 8.57 42.84
N GLU A 409 40.97 7.61 42.95
CA GLU A 409 40.95 6.15 43.02
C GLU A 409 39.47 5.68 42.91
N LYS A 410 39.27 4.37 42.78
CA LYS A 410 38.11 3.55 43.25
C LYS A 410 36.86 3.36 42.36
N ASN A 411 36.82 2.15 41.79
CA ASN A 411 35.85 1.08 42.04
C ASN A 411 34.36 1.43 42.21
N SER A 412 33.53 0.92 41.30
CA SER A 412 32.32 0.18 41.72
C SER A 412 31.79 -0.73 40.61
N SER A 413 31.85 -2.01 40.92
CA SER A 413 31.20 -3.16 40.29
C SER A 413 29.67 -3.12 40.36
N ARG A 414 28.99 -3.49 39.28
CA ARG A 414 27.65 -4.13 39.21
C ARG A 414 27.43 -4.52 37.73
N GLY A 415 27.13 -5.73 37.31
CA GLY A 415 26.60 -6.90 37.99
C GLY A 415 25.24 -7.28 37.38
N ALA A 416 25.28 -8.17 36.36
CA ALA A 416 24.20 -9.07 35.89
C ALA A 416 22.95 -8.40 35.25
N VAL A 417 22.09 -9.00 34.40
CA VAL A 417 21.68 -10.40 34.12
C VAL A 417 21.13 -10.45 32.67
N ARG A 418 21.40 -11.53 31.91
CA ARG A 418 20.62 -11.94 30.73
C ARG A 418 19.50 -12.90 31.14
N PRO A 419 18.34 -12.91 30.49
CA PRO A 419 17.52 -14.12 30.41
C PRO A 419 17.56 -14.71 28.99
N ALA A 420 17.85 -16.01 28.97
CA ALA A 420 17.57 -16.90 27.86
C ALA A 420 16.07 -17.22 27.84
N PHE A 421 15.46 -17.28 26.65
CA PHE A 421 14.19 -17.95 26.45
C PHE A 421 14.37 -19.10 25.48
N SER A 422 14.22 -20.30 26.03
CA SER A 422 13.96 -21.56 25.35
C SER A 422 12.44 -21.70 25.24
N ALA A 423 11.94 -22.11 24.07
CA ALA A 423 10.64 -22.77 23.98
C ALA A 423 10.70 -23.84 22.88
N ARG A 424 10.43 -25.07 23.31
CA ARG A 424 10.30 -26.30 22.54
C ARG A 424 8.80 -26.48 22.24
N VAL A 425 8.51 -26.87 21.00
CA VAL A 425 7.50 -27.85 20.53
C VAL A 425 6.19 -28.02 21.33
N SER A 426 5.08 -27.80 20.63
CA SER A 426 3.95 -28.74 20.56
C SER A 426 3.49 -28.81 19.11
#